data_AF-A0A227J982-F1
#
_entry.id   AF-A0A227J982-F1
#
_cell.length_a   1.000
_cell.length_b   1.000
_cell.length_c   1.000
_cell.angle_alpha   90.00
_cell.angle_beta   90.00
_cell.angle_gamma   90.00
#
_symmetry.space_group_name_H-M   'P 1'
#
loop_
_entity.id
_entity.type
_entity.pdbx_description
1 polymer ?
#
loop_
_entity_poly.entity_id
_entity_poly.type
_entity_poly.pdbx_seq_one_letter_code
_entity_poly.pdbx_strand_id
1 'polypeptide(L)'
;IQVHQSVHDLSALPTWINDKERIIILYVETTPDAAVKNTDLMRNLEHQHVQVCLIKHLHSQQLDFGHRVAAIITQPLLGQRLLKALESCAGRFTQSISVVQPATRLETLPKVLVVDDNTVNQKIAGLHVTKA
;
A
#
# COMPACT_ATOMS: atom_id res chain seq x y z
N ILE A 1 2.90 -5.20 -11.69
CA ILE A 1 2.98 -4.54 -10.36
C ILE A 1 4.01 -5.35 -9.53
N GLN A 2 5.33 -5.06 -9.53
CA GLN A 2 6.38 -6.00 -9.01
C GLN A 2 6.47 -6.13 -7.47
N VAL A 3 7.51 -6.68 -6.83
CA VAL A 3 7.71 -6.66 -5.36
C VAL A 3 9.10 -6.12 -5.02
N HIS A 4 9.26 -5.07 -4.21
CA HIS A 4 10.51 -4.31 -4.06
C HIS A 4 11.27 -4.69 -2.79
N GLN A 5 10.65 -4.66 -1.59
CA GLN A 5 11.26 -5.10 -0.32
C GLN A 5 10.32 -5.40 0.88
N SER A 6 10.20 -6.64 1.36
CA SER A 6 9.32 -6.95 2.51
C SER A 6 9.88 -6.51 3.88
N VAL A 7 9.05 -5.95 4.78
CA VAL A 7 9.45 -5.55 6.16
C VAL A 7 8.40 -5.95 7.20
N HIS A 8 8.78 -6.24 8.44
CA HIS A 8 7.82 -6.73 9.44
C HIS A 8 7.05 -5.64 10.20
N ASP A 9 7.53 -4.39 10.18
CA ASP A 9 6.92 -3.29 10.93
C ASP A 9 7.08 -1.95 10.18
N LEU A 10 6.18 -0.99 10.44
CA LEU A 10 6.26 0.36 9.88
C LEU A 10 7.44 1.17 10.44
N SER A 11 8.02 0.78 11.58
CA SER A 11 9.25 1.37 12.10
C SER A 11 10.50 0.90 11.34
N ALA A 12 10.41 -0.21 10.61
CA ALA A 12 11.51 -0.81 9.86
C ALA A 12 11.53 -0.37 8.38
N LEU A 13 10.86 0.74 8.07
CA LEU A 13 10.78 1.27 6.71
C LEU A 13 12.17 1.69 6.22
N PRO A 14 12.58 1.27 5.02
CA PRO A 14 13.89 1.58 4.47
C PRO A 14 14.04 3.06 4.14
N THR A 15 15.28 3.55 4.16
CA THR A 15 15.60 4.98 3.98
C THR A 15 15.22 5.53 2.60
N TRP A 16 15.19 4.69 1.56
CA TRP A 16 14.83 5.06 0.19
C TRP A 16 13.36 5.50 0.03
N ILE A 17 12.51 5.27 1.03
CA ILE A 17 11.13 5.79 1.01
C ILE A 17 11.09 7.31 0.94
N ASN A 18 12.16 7.98 1.40
CA ASN A 18 12.28 9.43 1.36
C ASN A 18 12.75 9.97 0.01
N ASP A 19 13.04 9.12 -0.98
CA ASP A 19 13.58 9.52 -2.29
C ASP A 19 12.54 10.21 -3.20
N LYS A 20 11.38 10.62 -2.63
CA LYS A 20 10.25 11.28 -3.31
C LYS A 20 9.64 10.47 -4.46
N GLU A 21 9.87 9.15 -4.49
CA GLU A 21 9.19 8.25 -5.40
C GLU A 21 7.72 8.04 -4.99
N ARG A 22 6.87 7.59 -5.93
CA ARG A 22 5.48 7.22 -5.65
C ARG A 22 5.44 5.83 -5.06
N ILE A 23 5.18 5.72 -3.76
CA ILE A 23 5.31 4.44 -3.03
C ILE A 23 3.96 4.01 -2.48
N ILE A 24 3.58 2.75 -2.73
CA ILE A 24 2.39 2.14 -2.12
C ILE A 24 2.86 1.14 -1.06
N ILE A 25 2.44 1.35 0.18
CA ILE A 25 2.71 0.42 1.29
C ILE A 25 1.47 -0.43 1.52
N LEU A 26 1.64 -1.75 1.44
CA LEU A 26 0.64 -2.71 1.88
C LEU A 26 0.87 -3.01 3.36
N TYR A 27 0.07 -2.40 4.24
CA TYR A 27 0.13 -2.65 5.68
C TYR A 27 -0.90 -3.71 6.05
N VAL A 28 -0.44 -4.85 6.56
CA VAL A 28 -1.29 -5.99 6.93
C VAL A 28 -1.44 -6.07 8.44
N GLU A 29 -2.67 -6.03 8.94
CA GLU A 29 -2.93 -6.30 10.35
C GLU A 29 -2.73 -7.79 10.66
N THR A 30 -1.76 -8.09 11.51
CA THR A 30 -1.48 -9.43 12.03
C THR A 30 -2.33 -9.77 13.26
N THR A 31 -2.81 -8.74 13.96
CA THR A 31 -3.73 -8.86 15.10
C THR A 31 -4.83 -7.80 14.97
N PRO A 32 -6.00 -8.02 15.59
CA PRO A 32 -7.06 -7.01 15.57
C PRO A 32 -6.56 -5.65 16.06
N ASP A 33 -6.82 -4.61 15.27
CA ASP A 33 -6.64 -3.19 15.58
C ASP A 33 -5.16 -2.77 15.68
N ALA A 34 -4.26 -3.58 15.10
CA ALA A 34 -2.84 -3.26 15.01
C ALA A 34 -2.58 -1.94 14.26
N ALA A 35 -3.39 -1.61 13.25
CA ALA A 35 -3.25 -0.35 12.50
C ALA A 35 -3.46 0.88 13.39
N VAL A 36 -4.32 0.78 14.41
CA VAL A 36 -4.62 1.88 15.34
C VAL A 36 -3.38 2.32 16.11
N LYS A 37 -2.52 1.37 16.47
CA LYS A 37 -1.27 1.66 17.18
C LYS A 37 -0.25 2.41 16.30
N ASN A 38 -0.38 2.28 14.98
CA ASN A 38 0.53 2.86 14.00
C ASN A 38 -0.03 4.08 13.28
N THR A 39 -1.15 4.63 13.78
CA THR A 39 -1.84 5.74 13.11
C THR A 39 -0.94 6.98 12.96
N ASP A 40 -0.09 7.26 13.93
CA ASP A 40 0.84 8.40 13.88
C ASP A 40 1.95 8.20 12.85
N LEU A 41 2.47 6.97 12.73
CA LEU A 41 3.44 6.62 11.69
C LEU A 41 2.81 6.74 10.30
N MET A 42 1.59 6.24 10.11
CA MET A 42 0.85 6.37 8.85
C MET A 42 0.60 7.84 8.47
N ARG A 43 0.37 8.70 9.46
CA ARG A 43 0.21 10.15 9.23
C ARG A 43 1.49 10.79 8.70
N ASN A 44 2.65 10.40 9.22
CA ASN A 44 3.93 10.96 8.75
C ASN A 44 4.22 10.57 7.29
N LEU A 45 3.76 9.39 6.85
CA LEU A 45 3.90 8.89 5.49
C LEU A 45 3.04 9.67 4.48
N GLU A 46 1.90 10.20 4.90
CA GLU A 46 1.01 11.00 4.05
C GLU A 46 1.75 12.17 3.39
N HIS A 47 2.70 12.78 4.12
CA HIS A 47 3.49 13.92 3.64
C HIS A 47 4.66 13.55 2.71
N GLN A 48 4.93 12.26 2.50
CA GLN A 48 6.13 11.77 1.81
C GLN A 48 5.85 11.18 0.42
N HIS A 49 4.71 11.51 -0.21
CA HIS A 49 4.25 10.84 -1.45
C HIS A 49 4.14 9.31 -1.29
N VAL A 50 3.74 8.87 -0.09
CA VAL A 50 3.49 7.47 0.22
C VAL A 50 1.98 7.27 0.39
N GLN A 51 1.44 6.21 -0.22
CA GLN A 51 0.04 5.80 -0.06
C GLN A 51 0.00 4.49 0.72
N VAL A 52 -0.74 4.47 1.83
CA VAL A 52 -0.92 3.26 2.62
C VAL A 52 -2.21 2.56 2.19
N CYS A 53 -2.11 1.29 1.82
CA CYS A 53 -3.22 0.38 1.63
C CYS A 53 -3.29 -0.55 2.85
N LEU A 54 -4.36 -0.43 3.63
CA LEU A 54 -4.57 -1.21 4.85
C LEU A 54 -5.29 -2.52 4.51
N ILE A 55 -4.63 -3.65 4.78
CA ILE A 55 -5.26 -4.96 4.83
C ILE A 55 -5.67 -5.20 6.28
N LYS A 56 -6.92 -4.84 6.57
CA LYS A 56 -7.56 -4.87 7.88
C LYS A 56 -7.92 -6.30 8.29
N HIS A 57 -7.73 -6.61 9.57
CA HIS A 57 -8.13 -7.87 10.15
C HIS A 57 -9.67 -7.96 10.27
N LEU A 58 -10.24 -9.16 10.11
CA LEU A 58 -11.71 -9.34 10.10
C LEU A 58 -12.37 -8.91 11.41
N HIS A 59 -11.69 -9.15 12.54
CA HIS A 59 -12.18 -8.83 13.87
C HIS A 59 -11.85 -7.41 14.34
N SER A 60 -11.29 -6.58 13.46
CA SER A 60 -10.96 -5.20 13.81
C SER A 60 -12.16 -4.27 13.78
N GLN A 61 -12.17 -3.32 14.72
CA GLN A 61 -13.20 -2.31 14.84
C GLN A 61 -13.25 -1.41 13.60
N GLN A 62 -14.45 -0.96 13.23
CA GLN A 62 -14.56 0.07 12.21
C GLN A 62 -13.98 1.36 12.77
N LEU A 63 -12.89 1.81 12.15
CA LEU A 63 -12.22 3.06 12.50
C LEU A 63 -12.05 3.88 11.24
N ASP A 64 -12.26 5.18 11.37
CA ASP A 64 -11.97 6.13 10.31
C ASP A 64 -10.48 6.50 10.33
N PHE A 65 -9.73 6.03 9.33
CA PHE A 65 -8.33 6.36 9.14
C PHE A 65 -8.14 7.69 8.40
N GLY A 66 -9.21 8.30 7.88
CA GLY A 66 -9.17 9.56 7.13
C GLY A 66 -8.26 9.48 5.90
N HIS A 67 -7.43 10.50 5.69
CA HIS A 67 -6.54 10.58 4.53
C HIS A 67 -5.25 9.75 4.66
N ARG A 68 -4.97 9.24 5.86
CA ARG A 68 -3.76 8.47 6.22
C ARG A 68 -3.69 7.13 5.50
N VAL A 69 -4.85 6.59 5.13
CA VAL A 69 -4.98 5.32 4.41
C VAL A 69 -5.76 5.57 3.13
N ALA A 70 -5.17 5.19 2.01
CA ALA A 70 -5.74 5.40 0.68
C ALA A 70 -6.82 4.37 0.32
N ALA A 71 -6.68 3.14 0.82
CA ALA A 71 -7.64 2.06 0.60
C ALA A 71 -7.62 1.07 1.76
N ILE A 72 -8.77 0.46 2.06
CA ILE A 72 -8.92 -0.55 3.11
C ILE A 72 -9.51 -1.83 2.50
N ILE A 73 -8.91 -2.97 2.81
CA ILE A 73 -9.39 -4.30 2.43
C ILE A 73 -9.48 -5.16 3.68
N THR A 74 -10.60 -5.82 3.91
CA THR A 74 -10.72 -6.78 5.02
C THR A 74 -10.27 -8.18 4.58
N GLN A 75 -9.38 -8.81 5.36
CA GLN A 75 -9.01 -10.22 5.25
C GLN A 75 -10.25 -11.14 5.40
N PRO A 76 -10.25 -12.38 4.88
CA PRO A 76 -9.12 -13.14 4.29
C PRO A 76 -9.00 -13.08 2.75
N LEU A 77 -9.93 -12.46 2.04
CA LEU A 77 -10.05 -12.57 0.58
C LEU A 77 -9.25 -11.50 -0.17
N LEU A 78 -8.03 -11.83 -0.59
CA LEU A 78 -7.17 -10.98 -1.42
C LEU A 78 -7.11 -11.52 -2.85
N GLY A 79 -7.98 -10.99 -3.71
CA GLY A 79 -8.03 -11.26 -5.14
C GLY A 79 -8.19 -9.95 -5.90
N GLN A 80 -9.21 -9.84 -6.75
CA GLN A 80 -9.52 -8.58 -7.48
C GLN A 80 -9.66 -7.35 -6.56
N ARG A 81 -10.07 -7.54 -5.30
CA ARG A 81 -10.18 -6.46 -4.32
C ARG A 81 -8.83 -5.79 -4.03
N LEU A 82 -7.74 -6.57 -4.02
CA LEU A 82 -6.39 -6.04 -3.83
C LEU A 82 -5.95 -5.21 -5.04
N LEU A 83 -6.19 -5.72 -6.25
CA LEU A 83 -5.88 -4.98 -7.48
C LEU A 83 -6.61 -3.64 -7.52
N LYS A 84 -7.92 -3.63 -7.24
CA LYS A 84 -8.71 -2.38 -7.19
C LYS A 84 -8.23 -1.40 -6.11
N ALA A 85 -7.80 -1.91 -4.95
CA ALA A 85 -7.26 -1.06 -3.90
C ALA A 85 -5.91 -0.45 -4.30
N LEU A 86 -5.03 -1.21 -4.95
CA LEU A 86 -3.76 -0.72 -5.49
C LEU A 86 -3.97 0.31 -6.60
N GLU A 87 -4.91 0.06 -7.51
CA GLU A 87 -5.33 1.03 -8.55
C GLU A 87 -5.84 2.33 -7.92
N SER A 88 -6.67 2.22 -6.86
CA SER A 88 -7.16 3.38 -6.11
C SER A 88 -6.02 4.16 -5.44
N CYS A 89 -5.05 3.47 -4.82
CA CYS A 89 -3.86 4.09 -4.26
C CYS A 89 -3.04 4.81 -5.33
N ALA A 90 -2.82 4.16 -6.48
CA ALA A 90 -2.09 4.75 -7.60
C ALA A 90 -2.78 6.01 -8.15
N GLY A 91 -4.11 5.99 -8.24
CA GLY A 91 -4.91 7.15 -8.67
C GLY A 91 -4.77 8.38 -7.79
N ARG A 92 -4.52 8.22 -6.48
CA ARG A 92 -4.29 9.35 -5.56
C ARG A 92 -3.00 10.12 -5.87
N PHE A 93 -1.99 9.48 -6.45
CA PHE A 93 -0.80 10.20 -6.93
C PHE A 93 -1.13 11.18 -8.05
N THR A 94 -2.05 10.80 -8.94
CA THR A 94 -2.46 11.63 -10.08
C THR A 94 -3.37 12.77 -9.64
N GLN A 95 -4.23 12.55 -8.64
CA GLN A 95 -5.06 13.62 -8.05
C GLN A 95 -4.23 14.69 -7.33
N SER A 96 -3.04 14.34 -6.81
CA SER A 96 -2.11 15.34 -6.24
C SER A 96 -1.47 16.27 -7.29
N ILE A 97 -1.56 15.91 -8.58
CA ILE A 97 -1.05 16.68 -9.73
C ILE A 97 -2.25 17.11 -10.60
N SER A 98 -3.21 17.79 -9.99
CA SER A 98 -4.29 18.46 -10.73
C SER A 98 -4.30 19.95 -10.43
N VAL A 99 -3.15 20.58 -10.70
CA VAL A 99 -3.07 21.97 -11.17
C VAL A 99 -2.01 21.98 -12.29
N VAL A 100 -2.49 21.98 -13.54
CA VAL A 100 -1.83 22.39 -14.81
C VAL A 100 -1.03 21.33 -15.61
N GLN A 101 -1.69 20.93 -16.72
CA GLN A 101 -1.23 20.61 -18.08
C GLN A 101 -0.78 19.20 -18.53
N PRO A 102 -1.05 18.84 -19.81
CA PRO A 102 -0.91 17.50 -20.35
C PRO A 102 0.45 17.34 -21.05
N ALA A 103 1.17 16.25 -20.77
CA ALA A 103 2.24 15.79 -21.63
C ALA A 103 2.45 14.28 -21.47
N THR A 104 2.25 13.58 -22.59
CA THR A 104 2.87 12.31 -22.98
C THR A 104 4.03 11.84 -22.08
N ARG A 105 3.83 10.80 -21.27
CA ARG A 105 4.93 10.08 -20.62
C ARG A 105 4.70 8.59 -20.78
N LEU A 106 5.66 7.90 -21.39
CA LEU A 106 5.68 6.43 -21.43
C LEU A 106 5.63 5.90 -19.99
N GLU A 107 4.55 5.18 -19.68
CA GLU A 107 4.29 4.55 -18.38
C GLU A 107 5.30 3.43 -18.13
N THR A 108 6.37 3.69 -17.38
CA THR A 108 7.17 2.62 -16.79
C THR A 108 6.37 2.01 -15.65
N LEU A 109 6.00 0.72 -15.78
CA LEU A 109 5.21 -0.02 -14.79
C LEU A 109 5.81 0.12 -13.37
N PRO A 110 4.98 0.29 -12.33
CA PRO A 110 5.45 0.51 -10.97
C PRO A 110 6.12 -0.75 -10.38
N LYS A 111 7.19 -0.52 -9.63
CA LYS A 111 7.73 -1.49 -8.66
C LYS A 111 6.70 -1.61 -7.55
N VAL A 112 6.13 -2.78 -7.34
CA VAL A 112 5.30 -3.02 -6.13
C VAL A 112 6.13 -3.75 -5.11
N LEU A 113 5.58 -4.12 -3.96
CA LEU A 113 6.22 -4.77 -2.83
C LEU A 113 5.16 -5.59 -2.06
N VAL A 114 5.30 -6.93 -1.99
CA VAL A 114 4.58 -7.84 -1.09
C VAL A 114 5.29 -7.98 0.26
N VAL A 115 4.57 -7.71 1.33
CA VAL A 115 5.03 -7.88 2.71
C VAL A 115 4.10 -8.90 3.39
N ASP A 116 4.61 -10.09 3.68
CA ASP A 116 3.83 -11.18 4.29
C ASP A 116 4.80 -12.06 5.10
N ASP A 117 4.42 -12.56 6.28
CA ASP A 117 5.25 -13.45 7.10
C ASP A 117 5.16 -14.93 6.67
N ASN A 118 4.16 -15.24 5.84
CA ASN A 118 3.96 -16.53 5.24
C ASN A 118 4.62 -16.60 3.85
N THR A 119 5.69 -17.38 3.77
CA THR A 119 6.46 -17.60 2.52
C THR A 119 5.64 -18.22 1.39
N VAL A 120 4.53 -18.92 1.68
CA VAL A 120 3.60 -19.42 0.65
C VAL A 120 2.81 -18.26 0.06
N ASN A 121 2.27 -17.37 0.89
CA ASN A 121 1.51 -16.21 0.45
C ASN A 121 2.37 -15.25 -0.38
N GLN A 122 3.64 -15.04 0.00
CA GLN A 122 4.60 -14.25 -0.80
C GLN A 122 4.72 -14.79 -2.23
N LYS A 123 4.86 -16.12 -2.38
CA LYS A 123 4.99 -16.79 -3.68
C LYS A 123 3.71 -16.65 -4.51
N ILE A 124 2.56 -16.85 -3.88
CA ILE A 124 1.25 -16.71 -4.53
C ILE A 124 1.06 -15.27 -5.02
N ALA A 125 1.34 -14.28 -4.16
CA ALA A 125 1.23 -12.88 -4.52
C ALA A 125 2.15 -12.49 -5.69
N GLY A 126 3.41 -12.97 -5.70
CA GLY A 126 4.34 -12.77 -6.82
C GLY A 126 3.86 -13.39 -8.13
N LEU A 127 3.24 -14.57 -8.08
CA LEU A 127 2.67 -15.28 -9.25
C LEU A 127 1.52 -14.50 -9.89
N HIS A 128 0.63 -13.94 -9.06
CA HIS A 128 -0.50 -13.14 -9.53
C HIS A 128 -0.06 -11.79 -10.09
N VAL A 129 0.96 -11.20 -9.49
CA VAL A 129 1.58 -9.93 -9.89
C VAL A 129 2.25 -9.97 -11.27
N THR A 130 2.78 -11.13 -11.66
CA THR A 130 3.58 -11.32 -12.90
C THR A 130 2.71 -11.69 -14.11
N LYS A 131 1.49 -12.22 -13.89
CA LYS A 131 0.53 -12.59 -14.94
C LYS A 131 -0.40 -11.45 -15.38
N ALA A 132 -0.39 -10.33 -14.68
CA ALA A 132 -1.15 -9.12 -14.99
C ALA A 132 -0.24 -8.08 -15.66
#